data_AF-A0AAE3MIP3-F1
#
_entry.id   AF-A0AAE3MIP3-F1
#
_cell.length_a   1.000
_cell.length_b   1.000
_cell.length_c   1.000
_cell.angle_alpha   90.00
_cell.angle_beta   90.00
_cell.angle_gamma   90.00
#
_symmetry.space_group_name_H-M   'P 1'
#
loop_
_entity.id
_entity.type
_entity.pdbx_description
1 polymer ?
#
loop_
_entity_poly.entity_id
_entity_poly.type
_entity_poly.pdbx_seq_one_letter_code
_entity_poly.pdbx_strand_id
1 'polypeptide(L)'
;DGTYTYTPDKDFIGEDSFVYEVCDSEGACDQATVVITINAIADNNAPVATDDVASVDENSVLNGNSILSNDSDADGDELTINTTPVSEPSNGELVINADGTYTYTPDKDFIGEDSFVYEVCDSEG
;
A
#
# COMPACT_ATOMS: atom_id res chain seq x y z
N ASP A 1 -2.17 -2.65 -36.97
CA ASP A 1 -2.41 -3.92 -36.25
C ASP A 1 -3.70 -3.87 -35.42
N GLY A 2 -4.47 -2.77 -35.44
CA GLY A 2 -5.73 -2.68 -34.71
C GLY A 2 -5.57 -2.41 -33.21
N THR A 3 -4.38 -2.01 -32.77
CA THR A 3 -4.12 -1.68 -31.37
C THR A 3 -4.59 -0.26 -31.03
N TYR A 4 -5.08 -0.08 -29.81
CA TYR A 4 -5.44 1.23 -29.24
C TYR A 4 -4.94 1.32 -27.80
N THR A 5 -4.79 2.54 -27.31
CA THR A 5 -4.47 2.85 -25.91
C THR A 5 -5.53 3.82 -25.41
N TYR A 6 -6.04 3.59 -24.22
CA TYR A 6 -7.03 4.42 -23.57
C TYR A 6 -6.54 4.76 -22.16
N THR A 7 -6.58 6.04 -21.81
CA THR A 7 -6.28 6.55 -20.46
C THR A 7 -7.48 7.38 -20.03
N PRO A 8 -8.26 6.96 -19.03
CA PRO A 8 -9.37 7.77 -18.55
C PRO A 8 -8.87 9.05 -17.87
N ASP A 9 -9.72 10.07 -17.83
CA ASP A 9 -9.47 11.23 -16.97
C ASP A 9 -9.36 10.78 -15.51
N LYS A 10 -8.50 11.46 -14.74
CA LYS A 10 -8.36 11.18 -13.32
C LYS A 10 -9.73 11.27 -12.63
N ASP A 11 -10.05 10.25 -11.86
CA ASP A 11 -11.29 10.11 -11.07
C ASP A 11 -12.59 9.98 -11.91
N PHE A 12 -12.49 9.74 -13.23
CA PHE A 12 -13.65 9.44 -14.05
C PHE A 12 -14.19 8.03 -13.78
N ILE A 13 -15.49 7.94 -13.50
CA ILE A 13 -16.22 6.67 -13.30
C ILE A 13 -17.43 6.70 -14.23
N GLY A 14 -17.58 5.65 -15.04
CA GLY A 14 -18.69 5.57 -16.00
C GLY A 14 -18.33 4.82 -17.27
N GLU A 15 -19.14 5.02 -18.30
CA GLU A 15 -18.90 4.47 -19.62
C GLU A 15 -18.30 5.53 -20.54
N ASP A 16 -17.30 5.13 -21.33
CA ASP A 16 -16.81 5.89 -22.48
C ASP A 16 -16.92 5.04 -23.75
N SER A 17 -16.95 5.68 -24.92
CA SER A 17 -17.06 4.97 -26.19
C SER A 17 -16.45 5.71 -27.36
N PHE A 18 -15.95 4.94 -28.32
CA PHE A 18 -15.56 5.46 -29.62
C PHE A 18 -16.04 4.54 -30.74
N VAL A 19 -16.22 5.13 -31.93
CA VAL A 19 -16.60 4.41 -33.15
C VAL A 19 -15.39 4.30 -34.06
N TYR A 20 -15.17 3.12 -34.64
CA TYR A 20 -14.16 2.91 -35.67
C TYR A 20 -14.80 2.36 -36.94
N GLU A 21 -14.12 2.57 -38.06
CA GLU A 21 -14.53 2.14 -39.40
C GLU A 21 -13.47 1.22 -40.01
N VAL A 22 -13.91 0.17 -40.69
CA VAL A 22 -13.05 -0.73 -41.44
C VAL A 22 -13.54 -0.79 -42.87
N CYS A 23 -12.63 -0.59 -43.83
CA CYS A 23 -12.94 -0.68 -45.26
C CYS A 23 -12.16 -1.82 -45.94
N ASP A 24 -12.78 -2.46 -46.93
CA ASP A 24 -12.08 -3.38 -47.84
C ASP A 24 -11.29 -2.63 -48.93
N SER A 25 -10.52 -3.37 -49.73
CA SER A 25 -9.71 -2.79 -50.81
C SER A 25 -10.55 -2.22 -51.97
N GLU A 26 -11.83 -2.55 -52.01
CA GLU A 26 -12.79 -2.14 -53.03
C GLU A 26 -13.63 -0.93 -52.59
N GLY A 27 -13.48 -0.47 -51.35
CA GLY A 27 -14.08 0.75 -50.80
C GLY A 27 -15.40 0.56 -50.07
N ALA A 28 -15.81 -0.68 -49.76
CA ALA A 28 -16.94 -0.91 -48.85
C ALA A 28 -16.45 -0.80 -47.41
N CYS A 29 -17.19 -0.06 -46.57
CA CYS A 29 -16.84 0.19 -45.17
C CYS A 29 -17.96 -0.23 -44.23
N ASP A 30 -17.59 -0.63 -43.00
CA ASP A 30 -18.51 -0.90 -41.90
C ASP A 30 -18.00 -0.27 -40.59
N GLN A 31 -18.93 0.08 -39.70
CA GLN A 31 -18.64 0.77 -38.44
C GLN A 31 -18.98 -0.08 -37.23
N ALA A 32 -18.13 0.00 -36.20
CA ALA A 32 -18.37 -0.65 -34.92
C ALA A 32 -18.04 0.29 -33.75
N THR A 33 -18.73 0.08 -32.63
CA THR A 33 -18.53 0.85 -31.40
C THR A 33 -17.74 0.02 -30.39
N VAL A 34 -16.72 0.64 -29.80
CA VAL A 34 -16.02 0.12 -28.61
C VAL A 34 -16.61 0.81 -27.39
N VAL A 35 -17.12 0.03 -26.45
CA VAL A 35 -17.59 0.51 -25.15
C VAL A 35 -16.54 0.17 -24.10
N ILE A 36 -16.18 1.16 -23.29
CA ILE A 36 -15.20 1.06 -22.22
C ILE A 36 -15.93 1.35 -20.92
N THR A 37 -15.88 0.40 -19.98
CA THR A 37 -16.45 0.58 -18.64
C THR A 37 -15.33 0.91 -17.67
N ILE A 38 -15.39 2.09 -17.07
CA ILE A 38 -14.45 2.58 -16.06
C ILE A 38 -15.17 2.44 -14.72
N ASN A 39 -14.80 1.41 -13.98
CA ASN A 39 -15.31 1.22 -12.64
C ASN A 39 -14.56 2.14 -11.68
N ALA A 40 -15.24 2.53 -10.61
CA ALA A 40 -14.53 3.05 -9.45
C ALA A 40 -13.52 1.98 -9.01
N ILE A 41 -12.29 2.40 -8.74
CA ILE A 41 -11.49 1.71 -7.73
C ILE A 41 -12.35 1.79 -6.45
N ALA A 42 -12.35 0.75 -5.61
CA ALA A 42 -13.06 0.85 -4.33
C ALA A 42 -12.64 2.15 -3.63
N ASP A 43 -13.51 2.76 -2.83
CA ASP A 43 -13.12 3.94 -2.04
C ASP A 43 -11.95 3.50 -1.14
N ASN A 44 -10.69 3.66 -1.57
CA ASN A 44 -9.52 3.12 -0.87
C ASN A 44 -9.53 3.65 0.58
N ASN A 45 -9.88 2.78 1.52
CA ASN A 45 -9.94 3.09 2.92
C ASN A 45 -8.54 2.97 3.49
N ALA A 46 -7.95 4.10 3.88
CA ALA A 46 -6.64 4.11 4.50
C ALA A 46 -6.52 3.06 5.63
N PRO A 47 -5.37 2.39 5.76
CA PRO A 47 -5.18 1.34 6.74
C PRO A 47 -5.30 1.88 8.16
N VAL A 48 -5.76 1.02 9.06
CA VAL A 48 -5.88 1.30 10.49
C VAL A 48 -4.73 0.63 11.23
N ALA A 49 -3.78 1.44 11.69
CA ALA A 49 -2.72 0.99 12.59
C ALA A 49 -3.21 0.94 14.04
N THR A 50 -2.84 -0.12 14.76
CA THR A 50 -3.14 -0.30 16.19
C THR A 50 -1.83 -0.32 16.98
N ASP A 51 -1.77 0.42 18.09
CA ASP A 51 -0.55 0.48 18.91
C ASP A 51 -0.09 -0.92 19.39
N ASP A 52 1.18 -1.22 19.15
CA ASP A 52 1.87 -2.40 19.68
C ASP A 52 2.45 -2.14 21.07
N VAL A 53 2.55 -3.20 21.88
CA VAL A 53 3.26 -3.18 23.17
C VAL A 53 4.13 -4.41 23.31
N ALA A 54 5.39 -4.20 23.71
CA ALA A 54 6.34 -5.24 24.01
C ALA A 54 7.21 -4.85 25.22
N SER A 55 7.86 -5.83 25.82
CA SER A 55 8.81 -5.62 26.92
C SER A 55 10.03 -6.53 26.75
N VAL A 56 11.20 -6.04 27.15
CA VAL A 56 12.47 -6.77 27.13
C VAL A 56 13.26 -6.43 28.39
N ASP A 57 14.07 -7.39 28.87
CA ASP A 57 14.98 -7.13 29.98
C ASP A 57 16.07 -6.13 29.58
N GLU A 58 16.63 -5.39 30.55
CA GLU A 58 17.73 -4.48 30.30
C GLU A 58 18.90 -5.19 29.60
N ASN A 59 19.60 -4.46 28.73
CA ASN A 59 20.75 -4.97 27.98
C ASN A 59 20.44 -6.21 27.09
N SER A 60 19.17 -6.49 26.81
CA SER A 60 18.74 -7.59 25.94
C SER A 60 18.09 -7.06 24.66
N VAL A 61 18.20 -7.81 23.57
CA VAL A 61 17.62 -7.44 22.27
C VAL A 61 16.19 -7.97 22.18
N LEU A 62 15.25 -7.07 21.87
CA LEU A 62 13.88 -7.43 21.53
C LEU A 62 13.83 -7.83 20.05
N ASN A 63 13.30 -9.01 19.76
CA ASN A 63 13.03 -9.47 18.40
C ASN A 63 11.51 -9.65 18.25
N GLY A 64 10.87 -8.74 17.51
CA GLY A 64 9.44 -8.78 17.26
C GLY A 64 9.08 -9.50 15.96
N ASN A 65 8.00 -10.28 16.00
CA ASN A 65 7.60 -11.12 14.88
C ASN A 65 6.89 -10.35 13.76
N SER A 66 6.02 -9.40 14.08
CA SER A 66 5.49 -8.42 13.12
C SER A 66 4.73 -7.31 13.83
N ILE A 67 5.03 -6.04 13.49
CA ILE A 67 4.24 -4.85 13.91
C ILE A 67 2.98 -4.62 13.08
N LEU A 68 2.72 -5.45 12.06
CA LEU A 68 1.50 -5.37 11.26
C LEU A 68 0.39 -6.32 11.76
N SER A 69 0.68 -7.12 12.80
CA SER A 69 -0.17 -8.27 13.18
C SER A 69 -1.56 -7.87 13.68
N ASN A 70 -1.69 -6.66 14.20
CA ASN A 70 -2.89 -6.05 14.78
C ASN A 70 -3.46 -4.92 13.91
N ASP A 71 -2.88 -4.68 12.75
CA ASP A 71 -3.31 -3.67 11.80
C ASP A 71 -4.34 -4.26 10.83
N SER A 72 -5.17 -3.39 10.25
CA SER A 72 -6.25 -3.84 9.37
C SER A 72 -6.55 -2.85 8.25
N ASP A 73 -6.98 -3.40 7.13
CA ASP A 73 -7.54 -2.67 6.02
C ASP A 73 -9.02 -3.05 5.80
N ALA A 74 -9.88 -2.08 5.51
CA ALA A 74 -11.32 -2.33 5.37
C ALA A 74 -11.68 -2.93 3.99
N ASP A 75 -10.88 -2.65 2.98
CA ASP A 75 -11.00 -3.20 1.62
C ASP A 75 -10.34 -4.58 1.52
N GLY A 76 -9.48 -4.91 2.48
CA GLY A 76 -8.79 -6.19 2.58
C GLY A 76 -7.48 -6.21 1.80
N ASP A 77 -6.93 -5.03 1.54
CA ASP A 77 -5.67 -4.85 0.82
C ASP A 77 -4.47 -5.35 1.62
N GLU A 78 -3.40 -5.70 0.90
CA GLU A 78 -2.15 -6.13 1.52
C GLU A 78 -1.47 -4.92 2.19
N LEU A 79 -1.24 -5.03 3.49
CA LEU A 79 -0.55 -4.01 4.26
C LEU A 79 0.96 -4.12 4.10
N THR A 80 1.59 -2.99 3.87
CA THR A 80 3.05 -2.85 3.78
C THR A 80 3.54 -1.82 4.80
N ILE A 81 4.84 -1.87 5.09
CA ILE A 81 5.47 -0.99 6.07
C ILE A 81 6.71 -0.31 5.49
N ASN A 82 6.89 0.95 5.86
CA ASN A 82 8.16 1.62 5.63
C ASN A 82 9.19 1.13 6.66
N THR A 83 10.35 0.66 6.17
CA THR A 83 11.44 0.21 7.06
C THR A 83 12.14 1.37 7.78
N THR A 84 11.84 2.62 7.41
CA THR A 84 12.27 3.82 8.13
C THR A 84 11.10 4.30 8.99
N PRO A 85 11.23 4.37 10.33
CA PRO A 85 10.16 4.87 11.18
C PRO A 85 9.95 6.37 10.96
N VAL A 86 8.73 6.83 11.25
CA VAL A 86 8.36 8.25 11.27
C VAL A 86 9.10 8.98 12.39
N SER A 87 9.29 8.32 13.54
CA SER A 87 10.15 8.79 14.62
C SER A 87 10.90 7.62 15.26
N GLU A 88 12.19 7.82 15.47
CA GLU A 88 13.08 6.85 16.13
C GLU A 88 12.84 6.78 17.65
N PRO A 89 13.17 5.64 18.30
CA PRO A 89 13.29 5.58 19.75
C PRO A 89 14.38 6.52 20.27
N SER A 90 14.23 6.98 21.52
CA SER A 90 15.17 7.91 22.14
C SER A 90 16.28 7.23 22.94
N ASN A 91 16.12 5.97 23.30
CA ASN A 91 16.99 5.22 24.22
C ASN A 91 17.31 3.82 23.68
N GLY A 92 17.52 3.71 22.37
CA GLY A 92 17.96 2.49 21.73
C GLY A 92 18.08 2.60 20.22
N GLU A 93 18.41 1.48 19.58
CA GLU A 93 18.51 1.34 18.13
C GLU A 93 17.40 0.42 17.62
N LEU A 94 16.70 0.86 16.57
CA LEU A 94 15.61 0.13 15.93
C LEU A 94 16.01 -0.26 14.50
N VAL A 95 15.68 -1.49 14.11
CA VAL A 95 15.72 -1.95 12.72
C VAL A 95 14.39 -2.60 12.40
N ILE A 96 13.69 -2.07 11.40
CA ILE A 96 12.43 -2.63 10.86
C ILE A 96 12.76 -3.30 9.53
N ASN A 97 12.21 -4.51 9.31
CA ASN A 97 12.29 -5.23 8.05
C ASN A 97 10.97 -5.10 7.27
N ALA A 98 11.04 -5.28 5.95
CA ALA A 98 9.88 -5.13 5.06
C ALA A 98 8.77 -6.16 5.30
N ASP A 99 9.05 -7.27 6.00
CA ASP A 99 8.07 -8.28 6.40
C ASP A 99 7.36 -7.95 7.73
N GLY A 100 7.62 -6.77 8.30
CA GLY A 100 7.09 -6.31 9.57
C GLY A 100 7.87 -6.79 10.78
N THR A 101 8.83 -7.72 10.64
CA THR A 101 9.72 -8.10 11.75
C THR A 101 10.59 -6.91 12.15
N TYR A 102 10.99 -6.85 13.42
CA TYR A 102 11.87 -5.78 13.89
C TYR A 102 12.81 -6.26 14.99
N THR A 103 13.93 -5.54 15.14
CA THR A 103 14.82 -5.66 16.29
C THR A 103 14.97 -4.32 16.98
N TYR A 104 14.84 -4.33 18.30
CA TYR A 104 15.12 -3.17 19.15
C TYR A 104 16.19 -3.52 20.17
N THR A 105 17.24 -2.70 20.23
CA THR A 105 18.33 -2.84 21.21
C THR A 105 18.33 -1.59 22.09
N PRO A 106 17.92 -1.70 23.37
CA PRO A 106 17.99 -0.57 24.29
C PRO A 106 19.43 -0.09 24.47
N ASP A 107 19.58 1.20 24.77
CA ASP A 107 20.84 1.76 25.24
C ASP A 107 21.31 1.02 26.49
N LYS A 108 22.63 0.94 26.64
CA LYS A 108 23.24 0.21 27.75
C LYS A 108 22.71 0.72 29.10
N ASP A 109 22.24 -0.22 29.92
CA ASP A 109 21.70 0.01 31.28
C ASP A 109 20.44 0.93 31.31
N PHE A 110 19.76 1.14 30.17
CA PHE A 110 18.49 1.85 30.12
C PHE A 110 17.37 1.04 30.78
N ILE A 111 16.60 1.71 31.65
CA ILE A 111 15.39 1.19 32.29
C ILE A 111 14.32 2.27 32.17
N GLY A 112 13.26 1.99 31.43
CA GLY A 112 12.17 2.92 31.21
C GLY A 112 11.32 2.53 30.01
N GLU A 113 10.36 3.39 29.70
CA GLU A 113 9.58 3.30 28.46
C GLU A 113 10.33 4.00 27.33
N ASP A 114 10.25 3.42 26.13
CA ASP A 114 10.69 4.04 24.89
C ASP A 114 9.64 3.75 23.81
N SER A 115 9.67 4.52 22.73
CA SER A 115 8.65 4.44 21.69
C SER A 115 9.19 4.91 20.34
N PHE A 116 8.69 4.30 19.28
CA PHE A 116 8.86 4.76 17.90
C PHE A 116 7.50 4.83 17.21
N VAL A 117 7.42 5.55 16.10
CA VAL A 117 6.20 5.62 15.27
C VAL A 117 6.51 5.04 13.91
N TYR A 118 5.68 4.12 13.43
CA TYR A 118 5.76 3.54 12.10
C TYR A 118 4.58 4.00 11.24
N GLU A 119 4.70 3.78 9.93
CA GLU A 119 3.66 4.08 8.94
C GLU A 119 3.30 2.81 8.18
N VAL A 120 2.00 2.55 8.08
CA VAL A 120 1.42 1.45 7.31
C VAL A 120 0.81 2.02 6.04
N CYS A 121 1.07 1.36 4.92
CA CYS A 121 0.48 1.68 3.62
C CYS A 121 -0.27 0.48 3.08
N ASP A 122 -1.40 0.71 2.41
CA ASP A 122 -2.05 -0.30 1.59
C ASP A 122 -1.40 -0.36 0.18
N SER A 123 -1.90 -1.27 -0.66
CA SER A 123 -1.39 -1.47 -2.02
C SER A 123 -1.92 -0.46 -3.04
N GLU A 124 -2.91 0.35 -2.68
CA GLU A 124 -3.62 1.29 -3.54
C GLU A 124 -3.25 2.77 -3.29
N GLY A 125 -2.48 3.08 -2.24
CA GLY A 125 -1.77 4.35 -2.04
C GLY A 125 -2.20 5.14 -0.81
#